data_AF-A0A670HQD1-F1
#
_entry.id   AF-A0A670HQD1-F1
#
_cell.length_a   1.000
_cell.length_b   1.000
_cell.length_c   1.000
_cell.angle_alpha   90.00
_cell.angle_beta   90.00
_cell.angle_gamma   90.00
#
_symmetry.space_group_name_H-M   'P 1'
#
loop_
_entity.id
_entity.type
_entity.pdbx_description
1 polymer ?
#
loop_
_entity_poly.entity_id
_entity_poly.type
_entity_poly.pdbx_seq_one_letter_code
_entity_poly.pdbx_strand_id
1 'polypeptide(L)'
;LAKINPSLFPLCWKGCGKLGSFIHIWRKCPHVKNFWNRVFPIISAITGQSLSPNPAPALLSLDMDLGSTLHHSQVVGSLLTTA
;
A
#
# COMPACT_ATOMS: atom_id res chain seq x y z
N LEU A 1 9.86 8.02 8.21
CA LEU A 1 11.04 8.10 7.31
C LEU A 1 12.17 8.90 7.93
N ALA A 2 11.91 10.07 8.51
CA ALA A 2 12.92 10.87 9.22
C ALA A 2 13.71 10.11 10.33
N LYS A 3 13.11 9.09 10.96
CA LYS A 3 13.83 8.21 11.92
C LYS A 3 14.89 7.30 11.28
N ILE A 4 14.73 6.94 10.00
CA ILE A 4 15.62 6.03 9.26
C ILE A 4 16.67 6.86 8.50
N ASN A 5 16.26 8.00 7.96
CA ASN A 5 17.16 8.98 7.36
C ASN A 5 16.83 10.37 7.92
N PRO A 6 17.63 10.88 8.89
CA PRO A 6 17.39 12.16 9.55
C PRO A 6 17.44 13.38 8.63
N SER A 7 18.07 13.27 7.46
CA SER A 7 18.10 14.35 6.46
C SER A 7 16.73 14.58 5.78
N LEU A 8 15.80 13.64 5.93
CA LEU A 8 14.44 13.78 5.40
C LEU A 8 13.58 14.61 6.33
N PHE A 9 12.88 15.59 5.75
CA PHE A 9 11.86 16.35 6.47
C PHE A 9 10.84 15.41 7.13
N PRO A 10 10.41 15.71 8.37
CA PRO A 10 9.48 14.86 9.11
C PRO A 10 8.08 14.86 8.49
N LEU A 11 7.78 15.79 7.60
CA LEU A 11 6.49 15.93 6.93
C LEU A 11 6.33 14.94 5.76
N CYS A 12 5.08 14.77 5.34
CA CYS A 12 4.71 13.92 4.23
C CYS A 12 5.36 14.40 2.92
N TRP A 13 6.07 13.51 2.24
CA TRP A 13 6.73 13.79 0.95
C TRP A 13 5.77 14.17 -0.17
N LYS A 14 4.47 13.84 -0.05
CA LYS A 14 3.43 14.30 -0.97
C LYS A 14 2.94 15.73 -0.69
N GLY A 15 3.46 16.39 0.34
CA GLY A 15 3.15 17.80 0.62
C GLY A 15 1.81 18.07 1.29
N CYS A 16 1.12 17.07 1.83
CA CYS A 16 -0.20 17.29 2.47
C CYS A 16 -0.15 17.88 3.90
N GLY A 17 1.02 18.39 4.33
CA GLY A 17 1.20 19.08 5.62
C GLY A 17 1.19 18.22 6.89
N LYS A 18 0.93 16.90 6.78
CA LYS A 18 0.95 15.97 7.94
C LYS A 18 2.31 15.32 8.12
N LEU A 19 2.57 14.75 9.31
CA LEU A 19 3.77 13.96 9.60
C LEU A 19 3.88 12.76 8.62
N GLY A 20 5.04 12.62 7.99
CA GLY A 20 5.44 11.54 7.09
C GLY A 20 5.75 10.24 7.82
N SER A 21 4.82 9.78 8.67
CA SER A 21 4.88 8.43 9.22
C SER A 21 4.66 7.41 8.11
N PHE A 22 5.15 6.20 8.32
CA PHE A 22 5.00 5.12 7.33
C PHE A 22 3.53 4.86 6.98
N ILE A 23 2.68 4.73 8.01
CA ILE A 23 1.23 4.56 7.86
C ILE A 23 0.59 5.75 7.16
N HIS A 24 1.05 6.97 7.45
CA HIS A 24 0.51 8.15 6.78
C HIS A 24 0.81 8.11 5.28
N ILE A 25 2.07 7.89 4.92
CA ILE A 25 2.54 7.93 3.54
C ILE A 25 1.82 6.91 2.67
N TRP A 26 1.71 5.67 3.14
CA TRP A 26 1.17 4.60 2.30
C TRP A 26 -0.35 4.49 2.35
N ARG A 27 -0.99 4.79 3.48
CA ARG A 27 -2.42 4.53 3.69
C ARG A 27 -3.28 5.78 3.91
N LYS A 28 -2.83 6.74 4.72
CA LYS A 28 -3.70 7.87 5.15
C LYS A 28 -3.53 9.15 4.33
N CYS A 29 -2.46 9.29 3.55
CA CYS A 29 -2.23 10.49 2.75
C CYS A 29 -3.31 10.59 1.65
N PRO A 30 -4.07 11.70 1.54
CA PRO A 30 -5.12 11.84 0.53
C PRO A 30 -4.61 11.65 -0.91
N HIS A 31 -3.42 12.19 -1.21
CA HIS A 31 -2.81 12.04 -2.54
C HIS A 31 -2.47 10.58 -2.86
N VAL A 32 -1.99 9.82 -1.88
CA VAL A 32 -1.63 8.41 -2.07
C VAL A 32 -2.86 7.50 -2.06
N LYS A 33 -3.88 7.81 -1.26
CA LYS A 33 -5.16 7.11 -1.28
C LYS A 33 -5.80 7.17 -2.67
N ASN A 34 -5.77 8.33 -3.31
CA ASN A 34 -6.29 8.49 -4.68
C ASN A 34 -5.52 7.65 -5.71
N PHE A 35 -4.21 7.49 -5.53
CA PHE A 35 -3.40 6.59 -6.35
C PHE A 35 -3.86 5.14 -6.18
N TRP A 36 -3.98 4.64 -4.94
CA TRP A 36 -4.41 3.28 -4.66
C TRP A 36 -5.83 2.98 -5.15
N ASN A 37 -6.75 3.94 -5.02
CA ASN A 37 -8.11 3.79 -5.55
C ASN A 37 -8.15 3.56 -7.07
N ARG A 38 -7.09 3.94 -7.82
CA ARG A 38 -6.97 3.66 -9.25
C ARG A 38 -6.23 2.36 -9.52
N VAL A 39 -5.19 2.08 -8.75
CA VAL A 39 -4.34 0.89 -8.93
C VAL A 39 -5.05 -0.40 -8.55
N PHE A 40 -5.78 -0.43 -7.43
CA PHE A 40 -6.43 -1.66 -6.95
C PHE A 40 -7.45 -2.24 -7.94
N PRO A 41 -8.36 -1.45 -8.54
CA PRO A 41 -9.25 -1.96 -9.59
C PRO A 41 -8.50 -2.57 -10.79
N ILE A 42 -7.38 -1.96 -11.19
CA ILE A 42 -6.54 -2.45 -12.30
C ILE A 42 -5.93 -3.81 -11.92
N ILE A 43 -5.34 -3.93 -10.73
CA ILE A 43 -4.77 -5.20 -10.26
C ILE A 43 -5.86 -6.25 -10.13
N SER A 44 -7.03 -5.89 -9.59
CA SER A 44 -8.17 -6.80 -9.48
C SER A 44 -8.67 -7.28 -10.84
N ALA A 45 -8.68 -6.42 -11.86
CA ALA A 45 -9.04 -6.81 -13.22
C ALA A 45 -8.02 -7.77 -13.85
N ILE A 46 -6.72 -7.55 -13.63
CA ILE A 46 -5.64 -8.41 -14.17
C ILE A 46 -5.61 -9.77 -13.48
N THR A 47 -5.76 -9.79 -12.15
CA THR A 47 -5.63 -11.01 -11.33
C THR A 47 -6.92 -11.77 -11.16
N GLY A 48 -8.07 -11.15 -11.46
CA GLY A 48 -9.40 -11.68 -11.14
C GLY A 48 -9.72 -11.72 -9.64
N GLN A 49 -8.87 -11.15 -8.78
CA GLN A 49 -9.03 -11.17 -7.33
C GLN A 49 -9.55 -9.83 -6.80
N SER A 50 -10.56 -9.86 -5.92
CA SER A 50 -11.04 -8.66 -5.24
C SER A 50 -10.06 -8.26 -4.13
N LEU A 51 -9.29 -7.20 -4.36
CA LEU A 51 -8.31 -6.70 -3.40
C LEU A 51 -8.87 -5.54 -2.59
N SER A 52 -8.66 -5.58 -1.27
CA SER A 52 -8.95 -4.44 -0.40
C SER A 52 -8.06 -3.25 -0.79
N PRO A 53 -8.57 -2.01 -0.84
CA PRO A 53 -7.78 -0.81 -1.16
C PRO A 53 -6.79 -0.43 -0.04
N ASN A 54 -6.44 -1.37 0.83
CA ASN A 54 -5.38 -1.25 1.82
C ASN A 54 -4.05 -1.69 1.17
N PRO A 55 -3.11 -0.76 0.93
CA PRO A 55 -1.83 -1.09 0.33
C PRO A 55 -0.86 -1.78 1.30
N ALA A 56 -1.13 -1.79 2.61
CA ALA A 56 -0.20 -2.36 3.57
C ALA A 56 0.00 -3.88 3.41
N PRO A 57 -1.07 -4.70 3.27
CA PRO A 57 -0.92 -6.12 2.94
C PRO A 57 -0.24 -6.32 1.59
N ALA A 58 -0.69 -5.60 0.56
CA ALA A 58 -0.19 -5.76 -0.81
C ALA A 58 1.31 -5.40 -0.98
N LEU A 59 1.79 -4.38 -0.28
CA LEU A 59 3.17 -3.89 -0.41
C LEU A 59 4.16 -4.55 0.53
N LEU A 60 3.69 -5.04 1.67
CA LEU A 60 4.57 -5.35 2.80
C LEU A 60 4.31 -6.73 3.38
N SER A 61 3.31 -7.46 2.86
CA SER A 61 2.80 -8.69 3.47
C SER A 61 2.52 -8.52 4.97
N LEU A 62 2.14 -7.29 5.38
CA LEU A 62 1.78 -6.99 6.75
C LEU A 62 0.29 -7.25 6.89
N ASP A 63 -0.05 -8.37 7.51
CA ASP A 63 -1.38 -8.64 8.05
C ASP A 63 -1.64 -7.66 9.19
N MET A 64 -2.05 -6.45 8.85
CA MET A 64 -2.71 -5.56 9.82
C MET A 64 -4.20 -5.88 9.85
N ASP A 65 -4.53 -7.11 10.27
CA ASP A 65 -5.75 -7.38 11.01
C ASP A 65 -5.60 -8.62 11.89
N LEU A 66 -5.90 -8.46 13.18
CA LEU A 66 -6.17 -9.57 14.08
C LEU A 66 -7.47 -10.23 13.59
N GLY A 67 -7.38 -11.36 12.87
CA GLY A 67 -8.52 -12.28 12.77
C GLY A 67 -9.04 -12.65 11.38
N SER A 68 -8.32 -12.42 10.29
CA SER A 68 -8.70 -13.06 9.02
C SER A 68 -7.48 -13.48 8.22
N THR A 69 -7.12 -14.75 8.38
CA THR A 69 -6.27 -15.52 7.47
C THR A 69 -6.86 -15.46 6.07
N LEU A 70 -6.35 -14.56 5.23
CA LEU A 70 -6.55 -14.60 3.79
C LEU A 70 -5.26 -15.09 3.14
N HIS A 71 -5.42 -16.12 2.32
CA HIS A 71 -4.39 -16.92 1.66
C HIS A 71 -3.56 -16.04 0.69
N HIS A 72 -2.57 -15.31 1.23
CA HIS A 72 -1.88 -14.20 0.56
C HIS A 72 -0.74 -14.64 -0.39
N SER A 73 -0.59 -15.93 -0.70
CA SER A 73 0.55 -16.45 -1.48
C SER A 73 0.38 -16.36 -3.01
N GLN A 74 -0.78 -15.97 -3.53
CA GLN A 74 -1.06 -16.10 -4.98
C GLN A 74 -0.94 -14.80 -5.78
N VAL A 75 -1.05 -13.62 -5.17
CA VAL A 75 -1.11 -12.34 -5.91
C VAL A 75 0.22 -12.00 -6.60
N VAL A 76 1.35 -12.18 -5.90
CA VAL A 76 2.69 -11.84 -6.44
C VAL A 76 3.07 -12.79 -7.58
N GLY A 77 2.71 -14.08 -7.47
CA GLY A 77 2.96 -15.07 -8.51
C GLY A 77 2.24 -14.74 -9.82
N SER A 78 0.95 -14.39 -9.76
CA SER A 78 0.16 -14.06 -10.96
C SER A 78 0.61 -12.81 -11.71
N LEU A 79 1.23 -11.85 -11.01
CA LEU A 79 1.79 -10.64 -11.62
C LEU A 79 3.12 -10.91 -12.35
N LEU A 80 3.88 -11.92 -11.95
CA LEU A 80 5.19 -12.24 -12.51
C LEU A 80 5.14 -13.26 -13.66
N THR A 81 4.09 -14.08 -13.74
CA THR A 81 3.93 -15.11 -14.77
C THR A 81 3.14 -14.66 -16.00
N THR A 82 2.64 -13.42 -16.02
CA THR A 82 1.95 -12.82 -17.18
C THR A 82 2.85 -11.95 -18.07
N ALA A 83 4.18 -12.04 -17.90
CA ALA A 83 5.19 -11.36 -18.72
C ALA A 83 5.80 -12.29 -19.78
#